data_AF-A0A6C0AVE1-F1
#
_entry.id   AF-A0A6C0AVE1-F1
#
_cell.length_a   1.000
_cell.length_b   1.000
_cell.length_c   1.000
_cell.angle_alpha   90.00
_cell.angle_beta   90.00
_cell.angle_gamma   90.00
#
_symmetry.space_group_name_H-M   'P 1'
#
loop_
_entity.id
_entity.type
_entity.pdbx_description
1 polymer ?
#
loop_
_entity_poly.entity_id
_entity_poly.type
_entity_poly.pdbx_seq_one_letter_code
_entity_poly.pdbx_strand_id
1 'polypeptide(L)'
;MSSNCFCETCNISFTRPYHYREHIKTKKHIQNVLSSKIEKHEDVPYNIVKHLCQQFDTKLKELKQELRQEFEKKITNLECQLKKSSPNIQNSGHIGDNITVNIHINPHGRENWSYILPQLPKMIRRTNILIPELVRKLHFDKEHPENHNLQVSNINSNRIKVKDRNGKWISADKHAVLSDEVRNIYDFIENEGDEETLLEKCSPNIRRLYEEKKARFTGSTDDPINRKAQKSLMKELYYLIYQEHKEHKDFAQDCISETVITKL
;
A
#
# COMPACT_ATOMS: atom_id res chain seq x y z
N MET A 1 -9.95 48.83 -40.13
CA MET A 1 -9.55 49.13 -38.74
C MET A 1 -9.30 47.81 -38.02
N SER A 2 -8.06 47.49 -37.69
CA SER A 2 -7.68 46.20 -37.12
C SER A 2 -8.10 46.13 -35.65
N SER A 3 -8.99 45.22 -35.28
CA SER A 3 -9.44 45.03 -33.91
C SER A 3 -8.32 44.41 -33.06
N ASN A 4 -7.71 45.21 -32.18
CA ASN A 4 -6.74 44.73 -31.21
C ASN A 4 -7.46 43.92 -30.10
N CYS A 5 -6.88 42.78 -29.69
CA CYS A 5 -7.39 41.97 -28.59
C CYS A 5 -6.65 42.32 -27.29
N PHE A 6 -7.36 42.62 -26.21
CA PHE A 6 -6.77 43.01 -24.94
C PHE A 6 -7.06 41.97 -23.85
N CYS A 7 -6.06 41.61 -23.05
CA CYS A 7 -6.23 40.75 -21.88
C CYS A 7 -6.22 41.59 -20.61
N GLU A 8 -7.35 41.66 -19.91
CA GLU A 8 -7.50 42.39 -18.64
C GLU A 8 -6.70 41.73 -17.50
N THR A 9 -6.68 40.40 -17.42
CA THR A 9 -6.01 39.66 -16.34
C THR A 9 -4.49 39.85 -16.33
N CYS A 10 -3.89 40.07 -17.51
CA CYS A 10 -2.45 40.26 -17.65
C CYS A 10 -2.07 41.69 -18.06
N ASN A 11 -3.06 42.55 -18.32
CA ASN A 11 -2.91 43.93 -18.81
C ASN A 11 -2.01 44.06 -20.05
N ILE A 12 -2.22 43.21 -21.07
CA ILE A 12 -1.41 43.19 -22.31
C ILE A 12 -2.34 43.22 -23.53
N SER A 13 -1.95 43.98 -24.56
CA SER A 13 -2.64 44.07 -25.86
C SER A 13 -1.94 43.25 -26.95
N PHE A 14 -2.75 42.69 -27.85
CA PHE A 14 -2.30 41.86 -28.97
C PHE A 14 -2.86 42.40 -30.27
N THR A 15 -1.97 42.58 -31.25
CA THR A 15 -2.32 43.07 -32.60
C THR A 15 -3.00 42.01 -33.47
N ARG A 16 -2.87 40.72 -33.12
CA ARG A 16 -3.50 39.60 -33.83
C ARG A 16 -4.28 38.69 -32.87
N PRO A 17 -5.51 38.26 -33.23
CA PRO A 17 -6.31 37.34 -32.40
C PRO A 17 -5.63 36.00 -32.10
N TYR A 18 -4.77 35.53 -32.99
CA TYR A 18 -4.01 34.29 -32.78
C TYR A 18 -3.09 34.38 -31.55
N HIS A 19 -2.34 35.47 -31.37
CA HIS A 19 -1.44 35.63 -30.22
C HIS A 19 -2.21 35.76 -28.90
N TYR A 20 -3.39 36.38 -28.93
CA TYR A 20 -4.29 36.38 -27.79
C TYR A 20 -4.75 34.97 -27.40
N ARG A 21 -5.12 34.13 -28.39
CA ARG A 21 -5.52 32.73 -28.16
C ARG A 21 -4.39 31.86 -27.62
N GLU A 22 -3.15 32.12 -28.00
CA GLU A 22 -2.00 31.40 -27.43
C GLU A 22 -1.66 31.91 -26.03
N HIS A 23 -1.79 33.22 -25.78
CA HIS A 23 -1.57 33.84 -24.47
C HIS A 23 -2.45 33.22 -23.38
N ILE A 24 -3.76 33.06 -23.62
CA ILE A 24 -4.70 32.54 -22.61
C ILE A 24 -4.43 31.08 -22.21
N LYS A 25 -3.66 30.33 -23.02
CA LYS A 25 -3.26 28.94 -22.73
C LYS A 25 -1.96 28.86 -21.93
N THR A 26 -1.23 29.95 -21.77
CA THR A 26 0.06 29.94 -21.08
C THR A 26 -0.10 29.67 -19.58
N LYS A 27 0.84 28.93 -18.99
CA LYS A 27 0.87 28.68 -17.54
C LYS A 27 0.83 29.98 -16.72
N LYS A 28 1.48 31.04 -17.22
CA LYS A 28 1.50 32.35 -16.58
C LYS A 28 0.11 33.01 -16.56
N HIS A 29 -0.62 32.99 -17.67
CA HIS A 29 -1.99 33.49 -17.70
C HIS A 29 -2.91 32.68 -16.78
N ILE A 30 -2.83 31.34 -16.84
CA ILE A 30 -3.63 30.45 -15.98
C ILE A 30 -3.33 30.72 -14.50
N GLN A 31 -2.08 30.92 -14.12
CA GLN A 31 -1.69 31.26 -12.75
C GLN A 31 -2.26 32.61 -12.31
N ASN A 32 -2.23 33.63 -13.18
CA ASN A 32 -2.80 34.95 -12.90
C ASN A 32 -4.32 34.90 -12.72
N VAL A 33 -5.03 34.11 -13.54
CA VAL A 33 -6.48 33.85 -13.40
C VAL A 33 -6.81 33.13 -12.09
N LEU A 34 -5.99 32.16 -11.69
CA LEU A 34 -6.18 31.44 -10.44
C LEU A 34 -5.94 32.34 -9.22
N SER A 35 -4.92 33.21 -9.26
CA SER A 35 -4.69 34.19 -8.21
C SER A 35 -5.75 35.28 -8.14
N SER A 36 -6.42 35.62 -9.25
CA SER A 36 -7.50 36.62 -9.26
C SER A 36 -8.87 36.05 -8.82
N LYS A 37 -9.06 34.73 -8.81
CA LYS A 37 -10.29 34.04 -8.35
C LYS A 37 -10.33 33.75 -6.85
N ILE A 38 -9.25 34.06 -6.12
CA ILE A 38 -9.29 34.07 -4.65
C ILE A 38 -9.85 35.44 -4.25
N GLU A 39 -11.17 35.51 -4.07
CA GLU A 39 -11.75 36.60 -3.29
C GLU A 39 -11.07 36.60 -1.93
N LYS A 40 -10.31 37.66 -1.63
CA LYS A 40 -9.87 37.94 -0.26
C LYS A 40 -11.14 38.23 0.53
N HIS A 41 -11.76 37.20 1.10
CA HIS A 41 -12.81 37.40 2.08
C HIS A 41 -12.18 38.09 3.29
N GLU A 42 -12.59 39.33 3.53
CA GLU A 42 -12.28 40.06 4.76
C GLU A 42 -12.71 39.23 5.97
N ASP A 43 -11.74 39.02 6.87
CA ASP A 43 -11.83 38.63 8.27
C ASP A 43 -12.83 37.53 8.65
N VAL A 44 -12.40 36.27 8.53
CA VAL A 44 -12.77 35.28 9.56
C VAL A 44 -11.83 35.52 10.75
N PRO A 45 -12.31 35.99 11.92
CA PRO A 45 -11.46 36.28 13.06
C PRO A 45 -10.64 35.04 13.41
N TYR A 46 -9.32 35.20 13.53
CA TYR A 46 -8.38 34.12 13.89
C TYR A 46 -8.83 33.32 15.11
N ASN A 47 -9.51 33.98 16.05
CA ASN A 47 -10.06 33.36 17.26
C ASN A 47 -11.16 32.33 16.97
N ILE A 48 -12.00 32.55 15.94
CA ILE A 48 -13.05 31.60 15.53
C ILE A 48 -12.42 30.37 14.88
N VAL A 49 -11.45 30.55 13.98
CA VAL A 49 -10.70 29.44 13.36
C VAL A 49 -9.96 28.63 14.42
N LYS A 50 -9.27 29.31 15.35
CA LYS A 50 -8.56 28.67 16.46
C LYS A 50 -9.52 27.89 17.37
N HIS A 51 -10.68 28.45 17.70
CA HIS A 51 -11.68 27.78 18.54
C HIS A 51 -12.28 26.55 17.84
N LEU A 52 -12.61 26.65 16.54
CA LEU A 52 -13.09 25.53 15.74
C LEU A 52 -12.04 24.43 15.65
N CYS A 53 -10.78 24.75 15.36
CA CYS A 53 -9.70 23.76 15.35
C CYS A 53 -9.54 23.07 16.71
N GLN A 54 -9.62 23.81 17.81
CA GLN A 54 -9.57 23.23 19.16
C GLN A 54 -10.78 22.31 19.45
N GLN A 55 -11.98 22.68 19.02
CA GLN A 55 -13.17 21.84 19.15
C GLN A 55 -13.03 20.55 18.32
N PHE A 56 -12.53 20.64 17.09
CA PHE A 56 -12.25 19.48 16.25
C PHE A 56 -11.19 18.57 16.87
N ASP A 57 -10.08 19.12 17.37
CA ASP A 57 -9.03 18.35 18.04
C ASP A 57 -9.54 17.64 19.30
N THR A 58 -10.38 18.31 20.07
CA THR A 58 -11.00 17.74 21.27
C THR A 58 -11.91 16.58 20.91
N LYS A 59 -12.79 16.77 19.92
CA LYS A 59 -13.70 15.71 19.46
C LYS A 59 -12.95 14.53 18.83
N LEU A 60 -11.84 14.80 18.15
CA LEU A 60 -10.96 13.76 17.59
C LEU A 60 -10.26 12.94 18.69
N LYS A 61 -9.90 13.58 19.82
CA LYS A 61 -9.35 12.89 20.99
C LYS A 61 -10.40 12.03 21.69
N GLU A 62 -11.60 12.57 21.90
CA GLU A 62 -12.74 11.83 22.50
C GLU A 62 -13.07 10.59 21.68
N LEU A 63 -13.24 10.73 20.35
CA LEU A 63 -13.56 9.60 19.47
C LEU A 63 -12.45 8.53 19.47
N LYS A 64 -11.17 8.94 19.54
CA LYS A 64 -10.05 8.00 19.68
C LYS A 64 -10.08 7.27 21.01
N GLN A 65 -10.49 7.93 22.09
CA GLN A 65 -10.59 7.32 23.42
C GLN A 65 -11.75 6.33 23.49
N GLU A 66 -12.92 6.70 22.97
CA GLU A 66 -14.08 5.81 22.87
C GLU A 66 -13.74 4.54 22.08
N LEU A 67 -13.07 4.69 20.95
CA LEU A 67 -12.64 3.56 20.12
C LEU A 67 -11.65 2.65 20.87
N ARG A 68 -10.69 3.21 21.63
CA ARG A 68 -9.78 2.42 22.48
C ARG A 68 -10.54 1.64 23.55
N GLN A 69 -11.48 2.28 24.23
CA GLN A 69 -12.29 1.63 25.26
C GLN A 69 -13.14 0.50 24.69
N GLU A 70 -13.67 0.66 23.47
CA GLU A 70 -14.40 -0.40 22.78
C GLU A 70 -13.48 -1.60 22.45
N PHE A 71 -12.26 -1.33 21.98
CA PHE A 71 -11.27 -2.38 21.72
C PHE A 71 -10.84 -3.10 23.00
N GLU A 72 -10.55 -2.38 24.08
CA GLU A 72 -10.20 -2.97 25.38
C GLU A 72 -11.33 -3.87 25.91
N LYS A 73 -12.58 -3.43 25.83
CA LYS A 73 -13.74 -4.26 26.21
C LYS A 73 -13.84 -5.53 25.38
N LYS A 74 -13.58 -5.46 24.07
CA LYS A 74 -13.58 -6.64 23.18
C LYS A 74 -12.46 -7.62 23.53
N ILE A 75 -11.24 -7.12 23.80
CA ILE A 75 -10.10 -7.94 24.22
C ILE A 75 -10.41 -8.66 25.54
N THR A 76 -10.85 -7.92 26.56
CA THR A 76 -11.20 -8.51 27.87
C THR A 76 -12.30 -9.56 27.77
N ASN A 77 -13.29 -9.35 26.89
CA ASN A 77 -14.36 -10.33 26.66
C ASN A 77 -13.83 -11.61 26.00
N LEU A 78 -12.94 -11.49 25.01
CA LEU A 78 -12.28 -12.63 24.36
C LEU A 78 -11.41 -13.42 25.36
N GLU A 79 -10.63 -12.72 26.19
CA GLU A 79 -9.84 -13.34 27.26
C GLU A 79 -10.71 -14.10 28.27
N CYS A 80 -11.86 -13.52 28.65
CA CYS A 80 -12.82 -14.18 29.53
C CYS A 80 -13.45 -15.43 28.89
N GLN A 81 -13.70 -15.41 27.58
CA GLN A 81 -14.23 -16.58 26.85
C GLN A 81 -13.19 -17.70 26.76
N LEU A 82 -11.92 -17.38 26.48
CA LEU A 82 -10.83 -18.34 26.42
C LEU A 82 -10.59 -19.03 27.78
N LYS A 83 -10.69 -18.30 28.90
CA LYS A 83 -10.59 -18.87 30.25
C LYS A 83 -11.74 -19.83 30.59
N LYS A 84 -12.93 -19.62 30.03
CA LYS A 84 -14.11 -20.48 30.26
C LYS A 84 -14.12 -21.74 29.39
N SER A 85 -13.35 -21.78 28.30
CA SER A 85 -13.30 -22.89 27.34
C SER A 85 -12.10 -23.84 27.52
N SER A 86 -11.29 -23.67 28.57
CA SER A 86 -10.21 -24.63 28.88
C SER A 86 -10.74 -25.81 29.70
N PRO A 87 -10.81 -27.04 29.16
CA PRO A 87 -10.86 -28.22 30.03
C PRO A 87 -9.53 -28.30 30.80
N ASN A 88 -9.59 -28.68 32.07
CA ASN A 88 -8.43 -29.03 32.89
C ASN A 88 -7.56 -30.05 32.15
N ILE A 89 -6.49 -29.60 31.49
CA ILE A 89 -5.47 -30.50 30.93
C ILE A 89 -4.59 -30.91 32.11
N GLN A 90 -4.91 -32.06 32.68
CA GLN A 90 -4.00 -32.76 33.59
C GLN A 90 -2.76 -33.14 32.79
N ASN A 91 -1.63 -32.53 33.13
CA ASN A 91 -0.34 -32.83 32.56
C ASN A 91 0.11 -34.22 33.06
N SER A 92 -0.21 -35.26 32.31
CA SER A 92 0.34 -36.61 32.50
C SER A 92 1.21 -36.94 31.29
N GLY A 93 2.46 -37.29 31.56
CA GLY A 93 3.58 -37.08 30.67
C GLY A 93 3.71 -38.04 29.48
N HIS A 94 4.44 -37.57 28.47
CA HIS A 94 5.52 -38.31 27.80
C HIS A 94 6.35 -37.30 26.98
N ILE A 95 7.51 -36.86 27.48
CA ILE A 95 8.48 -36.10 26.68
C ILE A 95 9.37 -37.14 26.01
N GLY A 96 8.92 -37.65 24.86
CA GLY A 96 9.63 -38.73 24.17
C GLY A 96 9.31 -38.91 22.69
N ASP A 97 8.43 -38.11 22.11
CA ASP A 97 8.12 -38.23 20.68
C ASP A 97 8.76 -37.06 19.94
N ASN A 98 9.63 -37.37 18.98
CA ASN A 98 10.11 -36.43 17.98
C ASN A 98 8.90 -35.97 17.15
N ILE A 99 8.19 -34.94 17.60
CA ILE A 99 7.15 -34.27 16.83
C ILE A 99 7.83 -33.65 15.61
N THR A 100 7.82 -34.37 14.50
CA THR A 100 8.29 -33.85 13.22
C THR A 100 7.15 -33.00 12.66
N VAL A 101 7.16 -31.70 12.98
CA VAL A 101 6.21 -30.74 12.39
C VAL A 101 6.61 -30.55 10.93
N ASN A 102 5.88 -31.18 10.01
CA ASN A 102 6.11 -31.02 8.58
C ASN A 102 5.46 -29.71 8.11
N ILE A 103 6.15 -28.58 8.28
CA ILE A 103 5.67 -27.26 7.85
C ILE A 103 5.79 -27.19 6.32
N HIS A 104 4.65 -27.12 5.63
CA HIS A 104 4.62 -26.89 4.19
C HIS A 104 4.84 -25.41 3.90
N ILE A 105 5.96 -25.08 3.24
CA ILE A 105 6.30 -23.72 2.81
C ILE A 105 6.37 -23.71 1.29
N ASN A 106 5.63 -22.79 0.68
CA ASN A 106 5.65 -22.57 -0.76
C ASN A 106 6.91 -21.82 -1.16
N PRO A 107 7.67 -22.33 -2.14
CA PRO A 107 8.82 -21.61 -2.67
C PRO A 107 8.37 -20.34 -3.39
N HIS A 108 9.28 -19.38 -3.53
CA HIS A 108 9.04 -18.17 -4.29
C HIS A 108 8.70 -18.49 -5.75
N GLY A 109 7.65 -17.87 -6.29
CA GLY A 109 7.08 -18.13 -7.61
C GLY A 109 6.15 -19.35 -7.68
N ARG A 110 5.79 -19.95 -6.54
CA ARG A 110 4.77 -21.02 -6.43
C ARG A 110 3.82 -20.78 -5.27
N GLU A 111 3.50 -19.53 -5.04
CA GLU A 111 2.59 -19.08 -4.00
C GLU A 111 1.17 -19.61 -4.25
N ASN A 112 0.44 -19.81 -3.15
CA ASN A 112 -0.99 -20.07 -3.21
C ASN A 112 -1.74 -18.75 -3.45
N TRP A 113 -2.41 -18.61 -4.59
CA TRP A 113 -3.19 -17.40 -4.94
C TRP A 113 -4.69 -17.50 -4.61
N SER A 114 -5.17 -18.68 -4.23
CA SER A 114 -6.61 -18.99 -4.12
C SER A 114 -7.38 -18.06 -3.17
N TYR A 115 -6.74 -17.57 -2.11
CA TYR A 115 -7.36 -16.69 -1.12
C TYR A 115 -7.34 -15.20 -1.52
N ILE A 116 -6.54 -14.82 -2.51
CA ILE A 116 -6.48 -13.46 -3.06
C ILE A 116 -7.55 -13.26 -4.13
N LEU A 117 -7.81 -14.30 -4.94
CA LEU A 117 -8.74 -14.22 -6.07
C LEU A 117 -10.11 -13.63 -5.71
N PRO A 118 -10.79 -14.04 -4.60
CA PRO A 118 -12.08 -13.44 -4.21
C PRO A 118 -11.99 -11.97 -3.80
N GLN A 119 -10.81 -11.48 -3.41
CA GLN A 119 -10.59 -10.11 -2.92
C GLN A 119 -10.19 -9.16 -4.06
N LEU A 120 -9.74 -9.70 -5.20
CA LEU A 120 -9.18 -8.97 -6.31
C LEU A 120 -10.10 -7.84 -6.85
N PRO A 121 -11.44 -8.01 -6.98
CA PRO A 121 -12.33 -6.93 -7.40
C PRO A 121 -12.28 -5.69 -6.48
N LYS A 122 -12.08 -5.89 -5.17
CA LYS A 122 -11.96 -4.80 -4.20
C LYS A 122 -10.57 -4.15 -4.25
N MET A 123 -9.54 -4.94 -4.55
CA MET A 123 -8.16 -4.45 -4.63
C MET A 123 -7.92 -3.62 -5.88
N ILE A 124 -8.43 -4.03 -7.05
CA ILE A 124 -8.23 -3.30 -8.33
C ILE A 124 -8.77 -1.86 -8.27
N ARG A 125 -9.86 -1.63 -7.54
CA ARG A 125 -10.41 -0.29 -7.29
C ARG A 125 -9.42 0.65 -6.59
N ARG A 126 -8.39 0.10 -5.94
CA ARG A 126 -7.30 0.82 -5.27
C ARG A 126 -6.01 0.72 -6.09
N THR A 127 -6.12 0.93 -7.40
CA THR A 127 -5.04 0.81 -8.39
C THR A 127 -3.73 1.49 -7.98
N ASN A 128 -3.80 2.61 -7.26
CA ASN A 128 -2.59 3.31 -6.83
C ASN A 128 -1.67 2.48 -5.95
N ILE A 129 -2.23 1.62 -5.10
CA ILE A 129 -1.52 0.79 -4.13
C ILE A 129 -1.68 -0.70 -4.41
N LEU A 130 -2.29 -1.08 -5.54
CA LEU A 130 -2.65 -2.46 -5.87
C LEU A 130 -1.47 -3.43 -5.75
N ILE A 131 -0.33 -3.11 -6.39
CA ILE A 131 0.84 -4.00 -6.40
C ILE A 131 1.45 -4.15 -5.00
N PRO A 132 1.77 -3.08 -4.24
CA PRO A 132 2.19 -3.21 -2.84
C PRO A 132 1.20 -3.98 -1.96
N GLU A 133 -0.10 -3.79 -2.17
CA GLU A 133 -1.14 -4.48 -1.40
C GLU A 133 -1.19 -5.98 -1.71
N LEU A 134 -1.04 -6.37 -2.98
CA LEU A 134 -0.96 -7.76 -3.40
C LEU A 134 0.30 -8.45 -2.87
N VAL A 135 1.48 -7.80 -2.98
CA VAL A 135 2.72 -8.34 -2.38
C VAL A 135 2.56 -8.57 -0.88
N ARG A 136 1.94 -7.62 -0.16
CA ARG A 136 1.66 -7.77 1.27
C ARG A 136 0.74 -8.96 1.54
N LYS A 137 -0.38 -9.06 0.82
CA LYS A 137 -1.37 -10.13 1.01
C LYS A 137 -0.85 -11.50 0.57
N LEU A 138 0.05 -11.55 -0.41
CA LEU A 138 0.62 -12.80 -0.90
C LEU A 138 1.69 -13.33 0.06
N HIS A 139 2.69 -12.51 0.42
CA HIS A 139 3.88 -13.00 1.11
C HIS A 139 3.91 -12.74 2.62
N PHE A 140 3.01 -11.91 3.14
CA PHE A 140 3.05 -11.46 4.54
C PHE A 140 1.69 -11.59 5.24
N ASP A 141 0.79 -12.41 4.69
CA ASP A 141 -0.51 -12.66 5.31
C ASP A 141 -0.40 -13.62 6.48
N LYS A 142 -0.86 -13.19 7.66
CA LYS A 142 -0.81 -13.97 8.90
C LYS A 142 -1.62 -15.26 8.83
N GLU A 143 -2.69 -15.28 8.03
CA GLU A 143 -3.54 -16.47 7.85
C GLU A 143 -2.94 -17.45 6.84
N HIS A 144 -1.97 -17.00 6.03
CA HIS A 144 -1.33 -17.80 4.98
C HIS A 144 0.21 -17.82 5.11
N PRO A 145 0.74 -18.38 6.23
CA PRO A 145 2.18 -18.45 6.48
C PRO A 145 2.96 -19.32 5.49
N GLU A 146 2.28 -20.20 4.73
CA GLU A 146 2.90 -21.02 3.70
C GLU A 146 3.57 -20.18 2.60
N ASN A 147 3.07 -18.98 2.33
CA ASN A 147 3.61 -18.07 1.33
C ASN A 147 4.67 -17.10 1.87
N HIS A 148 5.08 -17.21 3.14
CA HIS A 148 6.10 -16.34 3.76
C HIS A 148 7.51 -16.67 3.25
N ASN A 149 7.75 -16.28 2.00
CA ASN A 149 8.89 -16.73 1.21
C ASN A 149 9.81 -15.59 0.72
N LEU A 150 9.55 -14.34 1.13
CA LEU A 150 10.35 -13.15 0.85
C LEU A 150 10.92 -12.52 2.13
N GLN A 151 12.17 -12.06 2.09
CA GLN A 151 12.79 -11.37 3.22
C GLN A 151 13.87 -10.36 2.81
N VAL A 152 13.82 -9.18 3.40
CA VAL A 152 14.90 -8.18 3.34
C VAL A 152 15.46 -7.95 4.74
N SER A 153 16.69 -8.41 5.00
CA SER A 153 17.35 -8.21 6.30
C SER A 153 18.07 -6.87 6.43
N ASN A 154 18.48 -6.26 5.31
CA ASN A 154 19.23 -5.02 5.29
C ASN A 154 18.73 -4.13 4.15
N ILE A 155 18.20 -2.96 4.49
CA ILE A 155 17.65 -2.00 3.52
C ILE A 155 18.70 -1.46 2.52
N ASN A 156 19.99 -1.47 2.88
CA ASN A 156 21.07 -1.01 2.02
C ASN A 156 21.63 -2.11 1.11
N SER A 157 21.18 -3.35 1.28
CA SER A 157 21.63 -4.49 0.45
C SER A 157 21.13 -4.35 -1.00
N ASN A 158 21.91 -4.88 -1.95
CA ASN A 158 21.43 -5.13 -3.32
C ASN A 158 20.79 -6.51 -3.47
N ARG A 159 20.67 -7.27 -2.38
CA ARG A 159 20.19 -8.65 -2.36
C ARG A 159 18.94 -8.79 -1.51
N ILE A 160 18.03 -9.63 -1.97
CA ILE A 160 16.84 -10.09 -1.26
C ILE A 160 16.96 -11.59 -0.99
N LYS A 161 16.36 -12.07 0.10
CA LYS A 161 16.28 -13.50 0.41
C LYS A 161 14.94 -14.06 -0.03
N VAL A 162 14.96 -15.21 -0.68
CA VAL A 162 13.77 -15.93 -1.13
C VAL A 162 13.84 -17.40 -0.69
N LYS A 163 12.70 -18.08 -0.53
CA LYS A 163 12.66 -19.53 -0.31
C LYS A 163 12.79 -20.29 -1.63
N ASP A 164 13.75 -21.20 -1.70
CA ASP A 164 13.88 -22.15 -2.81
C ASP A 164 12.89 -23.33 -2.67
N ARG A 165 12.88 -24.22 -3.67
CA ARG A 165 12.00 -25.40 -3.72
C ARG A 165 12.18 -26.38 -2.55
N ASN A 166 13.29 -26.29 -1.83
CA ASN A 166 13.58 -27.11 -0.66
C ASN A 166 13.24 -26.39 0.66
N GLY A 167 12.61 -25.22 0.60
CA GLY A 167 12.32 -24.39 1.76
C GLY A 167 13.56 -23.72 2.37
N LYS A 168 14.69 -23.67 1.66
CA LYS A 168 15.92 -23.00 2.12
C LYS A 168 15.93 -21.55 1.68
N TRP A 169 16.42 -20.67 2.54
CA TRP A 169 16.66 -19.28 2.19
C TRP A 169 17.88 -19.16 1.27
N ILE A 170 17.68 -18.61 0.08
CA ILE A 170 18.73 -18.25 -0.86
C ILE A 170 18.74 -16.74 -1.07
N SER A 171 19.91 -16.16 -1.32
CA SER A 171 20.02 -14.74 -1.63
C SER A 171 20.05 -14.54 -3.14
N ALA A 172 19.23 -13.64 -3.66
CA ALA A 172 19.13 -13.30 -5.08
C ALA A 172 19.27 -11.78 -5.31
N ASP A 173 19.46 -11.37 -6.56
CA ASP A 173 19.46 -9.95 -6.94
C ASP A 173 18.06 -9.35 -6.71
N LYS A 174 18.01 -8.20 -6.02
CA LYS A 174 16.72 -7.60 -5.65
C LYS A 174 15.93 -7.07 -6.84
N HIS A 175 16.61 -6.60 -7.89
CA HIS A 175 15.93 -6.04 -9.05
C HIS A 175 15.28 -7.15 -9.87
N ALA A 176 15.99 -8.26 -10.07
CA ALA A 176 15.44 -9.43 -10.75
C ALA A 176 14.19 -9.96 -10.01
N VAL A 177 14.32 -10.26 -8.72
CA VAL A 177 13.22 -10.82 -7.93
C VAL A 177 12.00 -9.91 -7.91
N LEU A 178 12.16 -8.62 -7.64
CA LEU A 178 11.02 -7.70 -7.56
C LEU A 178 10.41 -7.41 -8.94
N SER A 179 11.23 -7.40 -10.00
CA SER A 179 10.69 -7.25 -11.35
C SER A 179 9.85 -8.46 -11.76
N ASP A 180 10.31 -9.66 -11.39
CA ASP A 180 9.59 -10.90 -11.65
C ASP A 180 8.31 -10.97 -10.81
N GLU A 181 8.37 -10.54 -9.55
CA GLU A 181 7.20 -10.50 -8.66
C GLU A 181 6.07 -9.63 -9.24
N VAL A 182 6.39 -8.42 -9.69
CA VAL A 182 5.36 -7.56 -10.29
C VAL A 182 4.85 -8.11 -11.62
N ARG A 183 5.69 -8.76 -12.41
CA ARG A 183 5.25 -9.44 -13.64
C ARG A 183 4.27 -10.58 -13.30
N ASN A 184 4.62 -11.43 -12.34
CA ASN A 184 3.77 -12.52 -11.87
C ASN A 184 2.41 -12.00 -11.38
N ILE A 185 2.38 -10.86 -10.67
CA ILE A 185 1.13 -10.23 -10.25
C ILE A 185 0.27 -9.83 -11.45
N TYR A 186 0.85 -9.17 -12.46
CA TYR A 186 0.08 -8.79 -13.65
C TYR A 186 -0.38 -10.02 -14.43
N ASP A 187 0.47 -11.03 -14.58
CA ASP A 187 0.13 -12.29 -15.24
C ASP A 187 -1.01 -13.02 -14.48
N PHE A 188 -0.98 -13.02 -13.15
CA PHE A 188 -2.05 -13.58 -12.32
C PHE A 188 -3.37 -12.82 -12.53
N ILE A 189 -3.35 -11.50 -12.53
CA ILE A 189 -4.56 -10.68 -12.74
C ILE A 189 -5.15 -10.92 -14.13
N GLU A 190 -4.29 -11.00 -15.15
CA GLU A 190 -4.69 -11.21 -16.54
C GLU A 190 -5.30 -12.59 -16.75
N ASN A 191 -4.64 -13.64 -16.25
CA ASN A 191 -5.03 -15.02 -16.55
C ASN A 191 -6.04 -15.60 -15.56
N GLU A 192 -5.78 -15.50 -14.25
CA GLU A 192 -6.64 -16.09 -13.23
C GLU A 192 -7.70 -15.12 -12.72
N GLY A 193 -7.37 -13.83 -12.69
CA GLY A 193 -8.28 -12.78 -12.24
C GLY A 193 -9.42 -12.46 -13.21
N ASP A 194 -9.28 -12.81 -14.49
CA ASP A 194 -10.13 -12.31 -15.59
C ASP A 194 -10.13 -10.76 -15.60
N GLU A 195 -8.97 -10.21 -15.98
CA GLU A 195 -8.68 -8.77 -15.96
C GLU A 195 -9.78 -7.94 -16.65
N GLU A 196 -10.26 -8.37 -17.82
CA GLU A 196 -11.28 -7.60 -18.56
C GLU A 196 -12.58 -7.54 -17.75
N THR A 197 -13.09 -8.67 -17.25
CA THR A 197 -14.30 -8.69 -16.41
C THR A 197 -14.14 -7.86 -15.14
N LEU A 198 -12.94 -7.83 -14.54
CA LEU A 198 -12.65 -6.99 -13.39
C LEU A 198 -12.70 -5.49 -13.74
N LEU A 199 -12.14 -5.10 -14.88
CA LEU A 199 -12.08 -3.72 -15.33
C LEU A 199 -13.42 -3.21 -15.86
N GLU A 200 -14.26 -4.06 -16.48
CA GLU A 200 -15.64 -3.73 -16.87
C GLU A 200 -16.50 -3.31 -15.68
N LYS A 201 -16.28 -3.93 -14.53
CA LYS A 201 -16.98 -3.62 -13.27
C LYS A 201 -16.43 -2.37 -12.57
N CYS A 202 -15.34 -1.78 -13.09
CA CYS A 202 -14.70 -0.59 -12.53
C CYS A 202 -15.16 0.69 -13.24
N SER A 203 -14.96 1.84 -12.60
CA SER A 203 -15.23 3.12 -13.27
C SER A 203 -14.20 3.39 -14.37
N PRO A 204 -14.54 4.19 -15.41
CA PRO A 204 -13.60 4.51 -16.49
C PRO A 204 -12.28 5.11 -16.01
N ASN A 205 -12.33 5.87 -14.91
CA ASN A 205 -11.14 6.45 -14.30
C ASN A 205 -10.21 5.40 -13.69
N ILE A 206 -10.77 4.39 -13.02
CA ILE A 206 -9.99 3.27 -12.45
C ILE A 206 -9.40 2.41 -13.56
N ARG A 207 -10.20 2.09 -14.59
CA ARG A 207 -9.73 1.35 -15.77
C ARG A 207 -8.54 2.04 -16.43
N ARG A 208 -8.68 3.31 -16.78
CA ARG A 208 -7.59 4.10 -17.37
C ARG A 208 -6.35 4.12 -16.49
N LEU A 209 -6.52 4.36 -15.18
CA LEU A 209 -5.38 4.43 -14.24
C LEU A 209 -4.65 3.08 -14.13
N TYR A 210 -5.40 1.98 -14.18
CA TYR A 210 -4.85 0.63 -14.15
C TYR A 210 -4.02 0.36 -15.41
N GLU A 211 -4.60 0.60 -16.58
CA GLU A 211 -3.96 0.41 -17.89
C GLU A 211 -2.69 1.28 -17.99
N GLU A 212 -2.76 2.56 -17.60
CA GLU A 212 -1.60 3.45 -17.57
C GLU A 212 -0.47 2.91 -16.68
N LYS A 213 -0.81 2.36 -15.51
CA LYS A 213 0.18 1.79 -14.59
C LYS A 213 0.77 0.48 -15.11
N LYS A 214 -0.06 -0.42 -15.64
CA LYS A 214 0.36 -1.68 -16.29
C LYS A 214 1.33 -1.36 -17.42
N ALA A 215 0.96 -0.46 -18.33
CA ALA A 215 1.79 -0.04 -19.46
C ALA A 215 3.13 0.57 -19.03
N ARG A 216 3.17 1.40 -17.99
CA ARG A 216 4.44 1.97 -17.48
C ARG A 216 5.36 0.91 -16.91
N PHE A 217 4.79 -0.14 -16.34
CA PHE A 217 5.57 -1.21 -15.74
C PHE A 217 6.05 -2.23 -16.77
N THR A 218 5.19 -2.64 -17.71
CA THR A 218 5.52 -3.63 -18.75
C THR A 218 6.24 -3.02 -19.95
N GLY A 219 6.23 -1.70 -20.09
CA GLY A 219 6.91 -0.97 -21.16
C GLY A 219 8.44 -0.94 -21.03
N SER A 220 9.10 -0.55 -22.12
CA SER A 220 10.58 -0.49 -22.20
C SER A 220 11.19 0.46 -21.16
N THR A 221 12.33 0.05 -20.60
CA THR A 221 13.18 0.84 -19.69
C THR A 221 13.96 1.95 -20.40
N ASP A 222 13.97 1.99 -21.74
CA ASP A 222 14.54 3.08 -22.51
C ASP A 222 13.72 4.37 -22.33
N ASP A 223 12.40 4.21 -22.22
CA ASP A 223 11.48 5.31 -21.92
C ASP A 223 11.77 5.85 -20.50
N PRO A 224 12.11 7.15 -20.35
CA PRO A 224 12.44 7.73 -19.06
C PRO A 224 11.30 7.71 -18.04
N ILE A 225 10.05 7.78 -18.49
CA ILE A 225 8.84 7.75 -17.65
C ILE A 225 8.67 6.34 -17.09
N ASN A 226 8.74 5.32 -17.94
CA ASN A 226 8.65 3.92 -17.53
C ASN A 226 9.78 3.56 -16.57
N ARG A 227 11.03 3.89 -16.93
CA ARG A 227 12.20 3.66 -16.08
C ARG A 227 12.04 4.29 -14.69
N LYS A 228 11.53 5.53 -14.62
CA LYS A 228 11.26 6.21 -13.35
C LYS A 228 10.15 5.52 -12.55
N ALA A 229 9.06 5.14 -13.21
CA ALA A 229 7.93 4.47 -12.57
C ALA A 229 8.33 3.10 -12.00
N GLN A 230 9.02 2.27 -12.79
CA GLN A 230 9.54 0.97 -12.36
C GLN A 230 10.50 1.14 -11.19
N LYS A 231 11.49 2.03 -11.30
CA LYS A 231 12.44 2.29 -10.20
C LYS A 231 11.74 2.74 -8.90
N SER A 232 10.71 3.57 -9.02
CA SER A 232 9.93 4.02 -7.86
C SER A 232 9.19 2.86 -7.19
N LEU A 233 8.50 2.03 -7.98
CA LEU A 233 7.76 0.88 -7.48
C LEU A 233 8.70 -0.16 -6.85
N MET A 234 9.84 -0.47 -7.48
CA MET A 234 10.83 -1.39 -6.91
C MET A 234 11.33 -0.91 -5.55
N LYS A 235 11.56 0.40 -5.40
CA LYS A 235 11.97 0.98 -4.11
C LYS A 235 10.87 0.85 -3.06
N GLU A 236 9.62 1.09 -3.44
CA GLU A 236 8.46 0.95 -2.56
C GLU A 236 8.28 -0.50 -2.07
N LEU A 237 8.34 -1.47 -2.98
CA LEU A 237 8.21 -2.90 -2.64
C LEU A 237 9.36 -3.37 -1.75
N TYR A 238 10.59 -2.98 -2.07
CA TYR A 238 11.75 -3.33 -1.26
C TYR A 238 11.65 -2.78 0.18
N TYR A 239 11.15 -1.55 0.32
CA TYR A 239 10.89 -0.96 1.63
C TYR A 239 9.74 -1.68 2.37
N LEU A 240 8.65 -2.01 1.67
CA LEU A 240 7.52 -2.75 2.23
C LEU A 240 8.00 -4.08 2.83
N ILE A 241 8.72 -4.88 2.04
CA ILE A 241 9.24 -6.19 2.49
C ILE A 241 10.17 -6.05 3.70
N TYR A 242 10.97 -4.98 3.75
CA TYR A 242 11.82 -4.70 4.90
C TYR A 242 11.00 -4.37 6.17
N GLN A 243 9.93 -3.59 6.04
CA GLN A 243 9.07 -3.25 7.18
C GLN A 243 8.33 -4.48 7.72
N GLU A 244 7.70 -5.27 6.85
CA GLU A 244 6.97 -6.49 7.25
C GLU A 244 7.91 -7.47 7.98
N HIS A 245 9.15 -7.64 7.49
CA HIS A 245 10.14 -8.48 8.16
C HIS A 245 10.61 -7.92 9.51
N LYS A 246 10.71 -6.59 9.64
CA LYS A 246 11.08 -5.95 10.90
C LYS A 246 9.96 -6.11 11.94
N GLU A 247 8.72 -5.83 11.57
CA GLU A 247 7.55 -5.97 12.45
C GLU A 247 7.40 -7.41 12.97
N HIS A 248 7.64 -8.41 12.12
CA HIS A 248 7.62 -9.81 12.53
C HIS A 248 8.72 -10.15 13.56
N LYS A 249 9.90 -9.52 13.45
CA LYS A 249 10.98 -9.71 14.43
C LYS A 249 10.67 -9.04 15.76
N ASP A 250 10.15 -7.81 15.72
CA ASP A 250 9.81 -7.05 16.92
C ASP A 250 8.71 -7.80 17.69
N PHE A 251 7.67 -8.28 17.01
CA PHE A 251 6.62 -9.11 17.60
C PHE A 251 7.16 -10.41 18.22
N ALA A 252 8.06 -11.13 17.52
CA ALA A 252 8.65 -12.36 18.05
C ALA A 252 9.50 -12.11 19.30
N GLN A 253 10.21 -10.98 19.37
CA GLN A 253 11.01 -10.59 20.52
C GLN A 253 10.13 -10.25 21.73
N ASP A 254 9.02 -9.55 21.51
CA ASP A 254 8.07 -9.19 22.56
C ASP A 254 7.41 -10.44 23.17
N CYS A 255 6.96 -11.39 22.34
CA CYS A 255 6.40 -12.66 22.82
C CYS A 255 7.38 -13.49 23.65
N ILE A 256 8.66 -13.51 23.28
CA ILE A 256 9.70 -14.21 24.06
C ILE A 256 9.89 -13.52 25.41
N SER A 257 9.87 -12.19 25.47
CA SER A 257 10.04 -11.44 26.71
C SER A 257 8.87 -11.65 27.70
N GLU A 258 7.64 -11.69 27.22
CA GLU A 258 6.45 -11.96 28.05
C GLU A 258 6.42 -13.41 28.57
N THR A 259 6.89 -14.37 27.78
CA THR A 259 6.96 -15.79 28.17
C THR A 259 8.01 -16.05 29.25
N VAL A 260 9.08 -15.25 29.30
CA VAL A 260 10.12 -15.35 30.34
C VAL A 260 9.65 -14.72 31.65
N ILE A 261 8.90 -13.61 31.60
CA ILE A 261 8.37 -12.93 32.79
C ILE A 261 7.28 -13.75 33.48
N THR A 262 6.48 -14.51 32.74
CA THR A 262 5.43 -15.38 33.30
C THR A 262 5.93 -16.70 33.90
N LYS A 263 7.25 -16.97 33.81
CA LYS A 263 7.90 -18.17 34.37
C LYS A 263 8.83 -17.88 35.56
N LEU A 264 8.83 -16.64 36.07
CA LEU A 264 9.53 -16.22 37.31
C LEU A 264 8.50 -15.87 38.38
#